data_AF-A0A6V7J5C1-F1
#
_entry.id   AF-A0A6V7J5C1-F1
#
_cell.length_a   1.000
_cell.length_b   1.000
_cell.length_c   1.000
_cell.angle_alpha   90.00
_cell.angle_beta   90.00
_cell.angle_gamma   90.00
#
_symmetry.space_group_name_H-M   'P 1'
#
loop_
_entity.id
_entity.type
_entity.pdbx_description
1 polymer ?
#
loop_
_entity_poly.entity_id
_entity_poly.type
_entity_poly.pdbx_seq_one_letter_code
_entity_poly.pdbx_strand_id
1 'polypeptide(L)' 'IANVENLSPQIIRRVAKEMSELAAHPPEGIRVILNEEDVTDIQAVIEGP' A
#
# COMPACT_ATOMS: atom_id res chain seq x y z
N ILE A 1 17.70 -5.33 0.06
CA ILE A 1 17.81 -4.64 1.36
C ILE A 1 16.38 -4.48 1.85
N ALA A 2 16.02 -5.07 3.00
CA ALA A 2 14.64 -5.02 3.47
C ALA A 2 14.39 -3.67 4.15
N ASN A 3 13.68 -2.76 3.47
CA ASN A 3 13.43 -1.38 3.95
C ASN A 3 12.54 -1.30 5.21
N VAL A 4 12.07 -2.46 5.70
CA VAL A 4 11.20 -2.62 6.86
C VAL A 4 11.95 -2.79 8.18
N GLU A 5 13.28 -2.92 8.17
CA GLU A 5 14.10 -3.11 9.39
C GLU A 5 13.96 -1.96 10.41
N ASN A 6 13.56 -0.77 9.96
CA ASN A 6 13.40 0.42 10.81
C ASN A 6 11.94 0.70 11.22
N LEU A 7 10.99 -0.17 10.86
CA LEU A 7 9.57 0.02 11.15
C LEU A 7 9.09 -0.98 12.20
N SER A 8 8.30 -0.51 13.17
CA SER A 8 7.65 -1.40 14.13
C SER A 8 6.74 -2.40 13.39
N PRO A 9 6.76 -3.70 13.73
CA PRO A 9 5.89 -4.71 13.12
C PRO A 9 4.41 -4.34 13.17
N GLN A 10 3.98 -3.57 14.19
CA GLN A 10 2.61 -3.08 14.31
C GLN A 10 2.27 -2.07 13.21
N ILE A 11 3.21 -1.20 12.85
CA ILE A 11 3.04 -0.20 11.79
C ILE A 11 2.97 -0.89 10.43
N ILE A 12 3.85 -1.87 10.19
CA ILE A 12 3.85 -2.65 8.94
C ILE A 12 2.50 -3.34 8.73
N ARG A 13 2.00 -4.03 9.77
CA ARG A 13 0.69 -4.70 9.70
C ARG A 13 -0.46 -3.73 9.46
N ARG A 14 -0.40 -2.55 10.07
CA ARG A 14 -1.42 -1.51 9.90
C ARG A 14 -1.42 -0.97 8.47
N VAL A 15 -0.25 -0.63 7.92
CA VAL A 15 -0.11 -0.17 6.54
C VAL A 15 -0.60 -1.24 5.57
N ALA A 16 -0.18 -2.51 5.75
CA ALA A 16 -0.63 -3.61 4.90
C ALA A 16 -2.16 -3.75 4.89
N LYS A 17 -2.80 -3.60 6.06
CA LYS A 17 -4.26 -3.65 6.19
C LYS A 17 -4.93 -2.51 5.47
N GLU A 18 -4.52 -1.26 5.73
CA GLU A 18 -5.09 -0.06 5.11
C GLU A 18 -4.92 -0.08 3.58
N MET A 19 -3.76 -0.54 3.09
CA MET A 19 -3.49 -0.68 1.66
C MET A 19 -4.35 -1.76 1.00
N SER A 20 -4.55 -2.90 1.67
CA SER A 20 -5.46 -3.96 1.20
C SER A 20 -6.91 -3.47 1.14
N GLU A 21 -7.35 -2.70 2.13
CA GLU A 21 -8.68 -2.09 2.15
C GLU A 21 -8.86 -1.08 1.01
N LEU A 22 -7.85 -0.25 0.75
CA LEU A 22 -7.83 0.73 -0.33
C LEU A 22 -7.84 0.07 -1.72
N ALA A 23 -7.11 -1.04 -1.88
CA ALA A 23 -7.12 -1.83 -3.11
C ALA A 23 -8.46 -2.55 -3.35
N ALA A 24 -9.12 -3.02 -2.27
CA ALA A 24 -10.43 -3.67 -2.34
C ALA A 24 -11.57 -2.68 -2.59
N HIS A 25 -11.44 -1.45 -2.08
CA HIS A 25 -12.46 -0.39 -2.19
C HIS A 25 -11.83 0.92 -2.69
N PRO A 26 -11.40 0.96 -3.96
CA PRO A 26 -10.72 2.14 -4.50
C PRO A 26 -11.68 3.34 -4.59
N PRO A 27 -11.24 4.55 -4.22
CA PRO A 27 -11.95 5.79 -4.53
C PRO A 27 -12.04 6.03 -6.05
N GLU A 28 -12.95 6.91 -6.47
CA GLU A 28 -13.08 7.30 -7.87
C GLU A 28 -11.76 7.88 -8.40
N GLY A 29 -11.37 7.42 -9.60
CA GLY A 29 -10.12 7.83 -10.26
C GLY A 29 -8.84 7.31 -9.61
N ILE A 30 -8.90 6.55 -8.50
CA ILE A 30 -7.71 6.04 -7.82
C ILE A 30 -7.60 4.53 -8.02
N ARG A 31 -6.42 4.05 -8.40
CA ARG A 31 -6.09 2.61 -8.42
C ARG A 31 -4.77 2.40 -7.72
N VAL A 32 -4.71 1.43 -6.82
CA VAL A 32 -3.50 1.06 -6.09
C VAL A 32 -2.97 -0.27 -6.60
N ILE A 33 -1.66 -0.35 -6.78
CA ILE A 33 -0.91 -1.53 -7.19
C ILE A 33 0.06 -1.83 -6.05
N LEU A 34 -0.17 -2.96 -5.38
CA LEU A 34 0.65 -3.41 -4.27
C LEU A 34 1.69 -4.41 -4.76
N ASN A 35 2.92 -4.25 -4.30
CA ASN A 35 3.96 -5.25 -4.50
C ASN A 35 3.85 -6.33 -3.41
N GLU A 36 3.56 -7.57 -3.80
CA GLU A 36 3.41 -8.70 -2.87
C GLU A 36 4.74 -9.13 -2.25
N GLU A 37 5.87 -8.81 -2.90
CA GLU A 37 7.21 -9.14 -2.42
C GLU A 37 7.77 -8.06 -1.46
N ASP A 38 7.34 -6.80 -1.61
CA ASP A 38 7.72 -5.68 -0.75
C ASP A 38 6.51 -4.78 -0.43
N VAL A 39 5.95 -4.96 0.76
CA VAL A 39 4.81 -4.18 1.26
C VAL A 39 5.06 -2.67 1.38
N THR A 40 6.32 -2.24 1.31
CA THR A 40 6.69 -0.81 1.34
C THR A 40 6.73 -0.18 -0.06
N ASP A 41 6.72 -0.98 -1.11
CA ASP A 41 6.61 -0.54 -2.49
C ASP A 41 5.13 -0.48 -2.89
N ILE A 42 4.59 0.74 -2.83
CA ILE A 42 3.19 1.05 -3.11
C ILE A 42 3.14 2.00 -4.29
N GLN A 43 2.44 1.59 -5.34
CA GLN A 43 2.23 2.40 -6.54
C GLN A 43 0.75 2.76 -6.66
N ALA A 44 0.47 3.96 -7.15
CA ALA A 44 -0.90 4.41 -7.38
C ALA A 44 -1.02 5.14 -8.71
N VAL A 45 -2.12 4.89 -9.40
CA VAL A 45 -2.57 5.65 -10.56
C VAL A 45 -3.70 6.55 -10.11
N ILE A 46 -3.59 7.84 -10.40
CA ILE A 46 -4.59 8.85 -10.12
C ILE A 46 -5.04 9.43 -11.46
N GLU A 47 -6.24 9.07 -11.88
CA GLU A 47 -6.92 9.67 -13.01
C GLU A 47 -7.36 11.08 -12.59
N GLY A 48 -6.95 12.08 -13.38
CA GLY A 48 -7.40 13.46 -13.18
C GLY A 48 -8.87 13.63 -13.56
N PRO A 49 -9.57 14.61 -12.97
CA PRO A 49 -10.93 14.95 -13.38
C PRO A 49 -11.00 15.48 -14.82
#